data_AF-A0A8T4WHW9-F1
#
_entry.id   AF-A0A8T4WHW9-F1
#
_cell.length_a   1.000
_cell.length_b   1.000
_cell.length_c   1.000
_cell.angle_alpha   90.00
_cell.angle_beta   90.00
_cell.angle_gamma   90.00
#
_symmetry.space_group_name_H-M   'P 1'
#
loop_
_entity.id
_entity.type
_entity.pdbx_description
1 polymer ?
#
loop_
_entity_poly.entity_id
_entity_poly.type
_entity_poly.pdbx_seq_one_letter_code
_entity_poly.pdbx_strand_id
1 'polypeptide(L)'
;MKGLFIGRFQPFHKGHLEAVRQILEECDSMIIGIGSAQEERTSANPLSGGERISMIKKVLESRDINPVEVYPIPDLNCHPAWPYYVEAILPRFEKVYGNSEVVLHLFDSIGHETGIIDQVERNKLSGTEIRKRIREGREWEDLVPEEVAEYLGDIDMKHRVEPKIDIDSESEKKASHLLTKKDKTISVAESCTGGLIANRLTAVPGSSNYFKAGFVTYSNEAKIDLLDVDKKVIEEKGAVSPEVARQMADGVRKNRGTDIGLSSTGIAGPGGGSEEKPVGTVHLGLSTEGKTETRSFHFSGDRDDVKEQTSEKALRWIIEHLKD
;
A
#
# COMPACT_ATOMS: atom_id res chain seq x y z
N MET A 1 5.08 -14.20 -38.76
CA MET A 1 5.06 -13.14 -37.75
C MET A 1 4.62 -13.68 -36.39
N LYS A 2 5.44 -13.51 -35.35
CA LYS A 2 5.06 -13.83 -33.95
C LYS A 2 4.72 -12.54 -33.18
N GLY A 3 3.51 -12.48 -32.63
CA GLY A 3 3.04 -11.34 -31.83
C GLY A 3 3.28 -11.54 -30.33
N LEU A 4 3.50 -10.45 -29.59
CA LEU A 4 3.61 -10.44 -28.12
C LEU A 4 2.45 -9.63 -27.51
N PHE A 5 1.55 -10.27 -26.78
CA PHE A 5 0.48 -9.61 -26.04
C PHE A 5 0.81 -9.53 -24.55
N ILE A 6 1.01 -8.31 -24.03
CA ILE A 6 1.40 -8.10 -22.63
C ILE A 6 0.21 -7.63 -21.80
N GLY A 7 0.05 -8.23 -20.62
CA GLY A 7 -0.93 -7.80 -19.64
C GLY A 7 -0.70 -8.38 -18.25
N ARG A 8 -1.33 -7.79 -17.24
CA ARG A 8 -1.32 -8.34 -15.87
C ARG A 8 -2.31 -9.49 -15.70
N PHE A 9 -3.42 -9.49 -16.44
CA PHE A 9 -4.47 -10.53 -16.41
C PHE A 9 -5.00 -10.86 -15.00
N GLN A 10 -5.47 -9.85 -14.27
CA GLN A 10 -5.94 -9.95 -12.87
C GLN A 10 -7.47 -9.75 -12.73
N PRO A 11 -8.37 -10.64 -13.18
CA PRO A 11 -8.12 -11.91 -13.86
C PRO A 11 -8.09 -11.77 -15.40
N PHE A 12 -7.89 -12.89 -16.11
CA PHE A 12 -8.13 -12.99 -17.55
C PHE A 12 -9.64 -12.90 -17.83
N HIS A 13 -10.06 -12.10 -18.81
CA HIS A 13 -11.49 -11.79 -19.03
C HIS A 13 -11.85 -11.84 -20.52
N LYS A 14 -13.15 -11.78 -20.85
CA LYS A 14 -13.62 -11.94 -22.24
C LYS A 14 -12.99 -10.94 -23.21
N GLY A 15 -12.75 -9.70 -22.78
CA GLY A 15 -12.01 -8.71 -23.57
C GLY A 15 -10.57 -9.14 -23.91
N HIS A 16 -9.87 -9.86 -23.02
CA HIS A 16 -8.54 -10.42 -23.32
C HIS A 16 -8.64 -11.63 -24.26
N LEU A 17 -9.69 -12.45 -24.15
CA LEU A 17 -9.90 -13.57 -25.07
C LEU A 17 -10.15 -13.08 -26.50
N GLU A 18 -10.93 -12.01 -26.64
CA GLU A 18 -11.18 -11.39 -27.94
C GLU A 18 -9.91 -10.78 -28.54
N ALA A 19 -9.12 -10.09 -27.70
CA ALA A 19 -7.80 -9.58 -28.06
C ALA A 19 -6.87 -10.68 -28.60
N VAL A 20 -6.85 -11.85 -27.96
CA VAL A 20 -6.06 -12.99 -28.41
C VAL A 20 -6.49 -13.46 -29.81
N ARG A 21 -7.80 -13.52 -30.08
CA ARG A 21 -8.32 -13.91 -31.40
C ARG A 21 -7.94 -12.91 -32.48
N GLN A 22 -8.15 -11.62 -32.23
CA GLN A 22 -7.82 -10.56 -33.18
C GLN A 22 -6.35 -10.58 -33.57
N ILE A 23 -5.44 -10.76 -32.61
CA ILE A 23 -4.02 -10.84 -32.93
C ILE A 23 -3.68 -12.11 -33.73
N LEU A 24 -4.34 -13.24 -33.47
CA LEU A 24 -4.12 -14.47 -34.25
C LEU A 24 -4.70 -14.39 -35.68
N GLU A 25 -5.56 -13.43 -35.99
CA GLU A 25 -5.94 -13.12 -37.37
C GLU A 25 -4.80 -12.41 -38.13
N GLU A 26 -3.92 -11.70 -37.41
CA GLU A 26 -2.78 -10.98 -37.98
C GLU A 26 -1.45 -11.74 -37.87
N CYS A 27 -1.28 -12.60 -36.88
CA CYS A 27 -0.02 -13.29 -36.55
C CYS A 27 -0.13 -14.82 -36.68
N ASP A 28 0.91 -15.47 -37.21
CA ASP A 28 0.98 -16.94 -37.32
C ASP A 28 1.10 -17.63 -35.95
N SER A 29 1.60 -16.91 -34.94
CA SER A 29 1.75 -17.40 -33.57
C SER A 29 1.82 -16.24 -32.58
N MET A 30 1.59 -16.53 -31.30
CA MET A 30 1.58 -15.51 -30.25
C MET A 30 2.34 -15.93 -28.98
N ILE A 31 2.93 -14.95 -28.30
CA ILE A 31 3.31 -15.01 -26.89
C ILE A 31 2.34 -14.15 -26.07
N ILE A 32 1.79 -14.70 -24.99
CA ILE A 32 1.13 -13.95 -23.93
C ILE A 32 2.13 -13.73 -22.79
N GLY A 33 2.50 -12.47 -22.56
CA GLY A 33 3.40 -12.03 -21.51
C GLY A 33 2.65 -11.63 -20.24
N ILE A 34 2.82 -12.39 -19.16
CA ILE A 34 2.21 -12.09 -17.86
C ILE A 34 3.07 -11.05 -17.14
N GLY A 35 2.69 -9.77 -17.23
CA GLY A 35 3.38 -8.67 -16.54
C GLY A 35 3.17 -8.70 -15.03
N SER A 36 4.08 -8.05 -14.29
CA SER A 36 4.14 -8.13 -12.82
C SER A 36 4.07 -9.57 -12.31
N ALA A 37 4.78 -10.49 -12.96
CA ALA A 37 4.71 -11.92 -12.65
C ALA A 37 5.17 -12.27 -11.22
N GLN A 38 6.08 -11.47 -10.66
CA GLN A 38 6.62 -11.60 -9.30
C GLN A 38 5.67 -11.07 -8.22
N GLU A 39 4.70 -10.24 -8.59
CA GLU A 39 3.72 -9.70 -7.65
C GLU A 39 2.63 -10.73 -7.40
N GLU A 40 2.43 -11.08 -6.13
CA GLU A 40 1.41 -12.02 -5.73
C GLU A 40 0.71 -11.53 -4.47
N ARG A 41 -0.57 -11.88 -4.34
CA ARG A 41 -1.35 -11.69 -3.11
C ARG A 41 -1.50 -10.24 -2.65
N THR A 42 -1.28 -9.25 -3.52
CA THR A 42 -1.53 -7.83 -3.23
C THR A 42 -2.94 -7.40 -3.66
N SER A 43 -3.38 -6.20 -3.28
CA SER A 43 -4.69 -5.66 -3.69
C SER A 43 -4.80 -5.42 -5.21
N ALA A 44 -3.68 -5.07 -5.84
CA ALA A 44 -3.58 -4.88 -7.29
C ALA A 44 -3.34 -6.20 -8.03
N ASN A 45 -2.61 -7.14 -7.42
CA ASN A 45 -2.25 -8.45 -7.99
C ASN A 45 -2.67 -9.59 -7.04
N PRO A 46 -3.98 -9.86 -6.88
CA PRO A 46 -4.46 -10.90 -5.96
C PRO A 46 -4.13 -12.32 -6.42
N LEU A 47 -3.94 -12.53 -7.73
CA LEU A 47 -3.56 -13.80 -8.34
C LEU A 47 -2.05 -13.86 -8.57
N SER A 48 -1.43 -15.01 -8.31
CA SER A 48 -0.01 -15.22 -8.60
C SER A 48 0.28 -15.26 -10.10
N GLY A 49 1.56 -15.18 -10.49
CA GLY A 49 1.97 -15.43 -11.88
C GLY A 49 1.53 -16.81 -12.37
N GLY A 50 1.72 -17.84 -11.54
CA GLY A 50 1.34 -19.22 -11.87
C GLY A 50 -0.17 -19.44 -12.01
N GLU A 51 -0.99 -18.81 -11.15
CA GLU A 51 -2.45 -18.88 -11.23
C GLU A 51 -2.96 -18.27 -12.54
N ARG A 52 -2.40 -17.12 -12.93
CA ARG A 52 -2.72 -16.45 -14.20
C ARG A 52 -2.35 -17.29 -15.41
N ILE A 53 -1.15 -17.87 -15.43
CA ILE A 53 -0.71 -18.78 -16.49
C ILE A 53 -1.64 -19.99 -16.59
N SER A 54 -2.00 -20.59 -15.46
CA SER A 54 -2.87 -21.78 -15.41
C SER A 54 -4.26 -21.49 -15.98
N MET A 55 -4.87 -20.36 -15.58
CA MET A 55 -6.16 -19.93 -16.12
C MET A 55 -6.12 -19.70 -17.63
N ILE A 56 -5.09 -19.00 -18.12
CA ILE A 56 -4.95 -18.69 -19.54
C ILE A 56 -4.75 -19.97 -20.34
N LYS A 57 -3.85 -20.85 -19.92
CA LYS A 57 -3.63 -22.15 -20.58
C LYS A 57 -4.90 -22.99 -20.64
N LYS A 58 -5.65 -23.09 -19.53
CA LYS A 58 -6.92 -23.83 -19.49
C LYS A 58 -7.92 -23.30 -20.53
N VAL A 59 -8.04 -21.98 -20.67
CA VAL A 59 -8.91 -21.34 -21.68
C VAL A 59 -8.44 -21.59 -23.12
N LEU A 60 -7.13 -21.55 -23.36
CA LEU A 60 -6.57 -21.77 -24.69
C LEU A 60 -6.77 -23.23 -25.12
N GLU A 61 -6.50 -24.18 -24.23
CA GLU A 61 -6.65 -25.62 -24.47
C GLU A 61 -8.11 -26.03 -24.68
N SER A 62 -9.04 -25.56 -23.85
CA SER A 62 -10.47 -25.90 -23.95
C SER A 62 -11.14 -25.40 -25.24
N ARG A 63 -10.56 -24.37 -25.87
CA ARG A 63 -11.10 -23.70 -27.06
C ARG A 63 -10.28 -23.94 -28.31
N ASP A 64 -9.28 -24.82 -28.23
CA ASP A 64 -8.36 -25.14 -29.32
C ASP A 64 -7.70 -23.88 -29.94
N ILE A 65 -7.29 -22.94 -29.09
CA ILE A 65 -6.64 -21.69 -29.53
C ILE A 65 -5.13 -21.90 -29.56
N ASN A 66 -4.58 -22.05 -30.76
CA ASN A 66 -3.17 -22.32 -31.00
C ASN A 66 -2.69 -21.67 -32.32
N PRO A 67 -1.38 -21.38 -32.46
CA PRO A 67 -0.28 -21.61 -31.51
C PRO A 67 0.00 -20.40 -30.59
N VAL A 68 -0.18 -20.59 -29.27
CA VAL A 68 0.03 -19.56 -28.23
C VAL A 68 0.92 -20.08 -27.11
N GLU A 69 1.95 -19.31 -26.76
CA GLU A 69 2.87 -19.59 -25.65
C GLU A 69 2.65 -18.57 -24.52
N VAL A 70 2.81 -18.96 -23.25
CA VAL A 70 2.55 -18.07 -22.10
C VAL A 70 3.79 -18.00 -21.21
N TYR A 71 4.32 -16.79 -20.98
CA TYR A 71 5.54 -16.56 -20.23
C TYR A 71 5.36 -15.53 -19.10
N PRO A 72 5.94 -15.76 -17.91
CA PRO A 72 6.00 -14.76 -16.86
C PRO A 72 7.03 -13.68 -17.20
N ILE A 73 6.65 -12.41 -17.02
CA ILE A 73 7.53 -11.26 -17.19
C ILE A 73 7.54 -10.47 -15.87
N PRO A 74 8.65 -10.49 -15.11
CA PRO A 74 8.75 -9.68 -13.91
C PRO A 74 8.95 -8.20 -14.23
N ASP A 75 8.56 -7.34 -13.29
CA ASP A 75 8.85 -5.91 -13.39
C ASP A 75 10.33 -5.64 -13.04
N LEU A 76 10.87 -4.55 -13.58
CA LEU A 76 12.19 -4.03 -13.22
C LEU A 76 12.05 -2.66 -12.55
N ASN A 77 12.94 -2.36 -11.60
CA ASN A 77 13.10 -1.03 -11.02
C ASN A 77 13.78 -0.03 -11.99
N CYS A 78 13.57 -0.19 -13.29
CA CYS A 78 14.10 0.67 -14.35
C CYS A 78 13.22 0.54 -15.61
N HIS A 79 12.27 1.46 -15.79
CA HIS A 79 11.29 1.41 -16.88
C HIS A 79 11.92 1.43 -18.29
N PRO A 80 12.95 2.24 -18.60
CA PRO A 80 13.55 2.26 -19.94
C PRO A 80 14.30 0.97 -20.30
N ALA A 81 14.80 0.23 -19.32
CA ALA A 81 15.52 -1.02 -19.57
C ALA A 81 14.59 -2.23 -19.75
N TRP A 82 13.29 -2.07 -19.44
CA TRP A 82 12.34 -3.16 -19.39
C TRP A 82 12.11 -3.85 -20.75
N PRO A 83 11.96 -3.15 -21.90
CA PRO A 83 11.81 -3.80 -23.20
C PRO A 83 12.97 -4.72 -23.58
N TYR A 84 14.21 -4.29 -23.34
CA TYR A 84 15.41 -5.10 -23.59
C TYR A 84 15.45 -6.35 -22.72
N TYR A 85 15.01 -6.23 -21.47
CA TYR A 85 14.90 -7.38 -20.59
C TYR A 85 13.85 -8.37 -21.09
N VAL A 86 12.70 -7.89 -21.58
CA VAL A 86 11.67 -8.74 -22.20
C VAL A 86 12.21 -9.47 -23.43
N GLU A 87 12.94 -8.78 -24.32
CA GLU A 87 13.60 -9.42 -25.47
C GLU A 87 14.59 -10.52 -25.04
N ALA A 88 15.30 -10.32 -23.93
CA ALA A 88 16.31 -11.25 -23.47
C ALA A 88 15.73 -12.55 -22.87
N ILE A 89 14.51 -12.51 -22.33
CA ILE A 89 13.89 -13.65 -21.64
C ILE A 89 12.83 -14.39 -22.47
N LEU A 90 12.35 -13.79 -23.56
CA LEU A 90 11.31 -14.37 -24.41
C LEU A 90 11.87 -14.93 -25.72
N PRO A 91 11.19 -15.92 -26.34
CA PRO A 91 11.43 -16.24 -27.74
C PRO A 91 11.22 -15.00 -28.62
N ARG A 92 11.94 -14.94 -29.74
CA ARG A 92 11.86 -13.81 -30.69
C ARG A 92 10.41 -13.52 -31.11
N PHE A 93 10.00 -12.27 -31.00
CA PHE A 93 8.73 -11.72 -31.48
C PHE A 93 9.00 -10.52 -32.40
N GLU A 94 8.01 -10.13 -33.20
CA GLU A 94 8.10 -9.08 -34.21
C GLU A 94 7.21 -7.87 -33.91
N LYS A 95 6.04 -8.10 -33.30
CA LYS A 95 5.04 -7.07 -33.05
C LYS A 95 4.50 -7.17 -31.63
N VAL A 96 4.36 -6.03 -30.95
CA VAL A 96 3.93 -5.94 -29.55
C VAL A 96 2.54 -5.33 -29.45
N TYR A 97 1.66 -6.02 -28.73
CA TYR A 97 0.29 -5.61 -28.48
C TYR A 97 0.05 -5.35 -27.00
N GLY A 98 -0.74 -4.33 -26.71
CA GLY A 98 -1.02 -3.93 -25.34
C GLY A 98 -2.10 -2.87 -25.23
N ASN A 99 -2.41 -2.52 -23.98
CA ASN A 99 -3.41 -1.51 -23.63
C ASN A 99 -2.80 -0.26 -22.97
N SER A 100 -1.47 -0.19 -22.89
CA SER A 100 -0.71 0.91 -22.30
C SER A 100 0.15 1.56 -23.37
N GLU A 101 -0.21 2.78 -23.77
CA GLU A 101 0.54 3.56 -24.75
C GLU A 101 2.00 3.77 -24.32
N VAL A 102 2.26 3.89 -23.02
CA VAL A 102 3.62 4.01 -22.47
C VAL A 102 4.43 2.74 -22.74
N VAL A 103 3.84 1.56 -22.50
CA VAL A 103 4.53 0.28 -22.75
C VAL A 103 4.80 0.09 -24.24
N LEU A 104 3.80 0.39 -25.08
CA LEU A 104 3.98 0.31 -26.53
C LEU A 104 5.07 1.27 -27.01
N HIS A 105 5.07 2.51 -26.54
CA HIS A 105 6.11 3.48 -26.89
C HIS A 105 7.53 3.03 -26.50
N LEU A 106 7.67 2.32 -25.38
CA LEU A 106 8.97 1.76 -24.97
C LEU A 106 9.47 0.63 -25.89
N PHE A 107 8.58 -0.14 -26.51
CA PHE A 107 8.96 -1.16 -27.50
C PHE A 107 9.21 -0.55 -28.88
N ASP A 108 8.40 0.43 -29.28
CA ASP A 108 8.59 1.21 -30.51
C ASP A 108 9.96 1.92 -30.51
N SER A 109 10.38 2.48 -29.37
CA SER A 109 11.67 3.17 -29.24
C SER A 109 12.89 2.25 -29.42
N ILE A 110 12.71 0.94 -29.32
CA ILE A 110 13.75 -0.07 -29.55
C ILE A 110 13.55 -0.85 -30.86
N GLY A 111 12.60 -0.43 -31.70
CA GLY A 111 12.43 -0.90 -33.08
C GLY A 111 11.39 -1.99 -33.30
N HIS A 112 10.51 -2.27 -32.33
CA HIS A 112 9.40 -3.22 -32.53
C HIS A 112 8.17 -2.53 -33.13
N GLU A 113 7.45 -3.22 -34.01
CA GLU A 113 6.12 -2.77 -34.43
C GLU A 113 5.16 -2.86 -33.23
N THR A 114 4.24 -1.90 -33.09
CA THR A 114 3.28 -1.89 -31.99
C THR A 114 1.84 -1.80 -32.46
N GLY A 115 0.93 -2.45 -31.72
CA GLY A 115 -0.51 -2.44 -31.99
C GLY A 115 -1.32 -2.20 -30.72
N ILE A 116 -2.22 -1.21 -30.76
CA ILE A 116 -3.21 -1.01 -29.69
C ILE A 116 -4.34 -2.01 -29.91
N ILE A 117 -4.71 -2.73 -28.85
CA ILE A 117 -5.90 -3.58 -28.87
C ILE A 117 -7.09 -2.74 -28.43
N ASP A 118 -8.08 -2.59 -29.30
CA ASP A 118 -9.32 -1.92 -28.94
C ASP A 118 -10.15 -2.83 -28.04
N GLN A 119 -10.29 -2.45 -26.77
CA GLN A 119 -11.04 -3.24 -25.80
C GLN A 119 -12.53 -2.95 -25.92
N VAL A 120 -13.26 -3.89 -26.51
CA VAL A 120 -14.72 -3.94 -26.50
C VAL A 120 -15.23 -3.71 -25.05
N GLU A 121 -16.12 -2.73 -24.86
CA GLU A 121 -16.69 -2.36 -23.55
C GLU A 121 -15.66 -2.13 -22.42
N ARG A 122 -14.61 -1.32 -22.65
CA ARG A 122 -13.53 -0.99 -21.68
C ARG A 122 -13.99 -0.64 -20.25
N ASN A 123 -15.19 -0.07 -20.09
CA ASN A 123 -15.76 0.27 -18.78
C ASN A 123 -16.31 -0.95 -17.99
N LYS A 124 -16.64 -2.05 -18.68
CA LYS A 124 -17.18 -3.28 -18.07
C LYS A 124 -16.15 -4.40 -18.06
N LEU A 125 -15.39 -4.57 -19.15
CA LEU A 125 -14.42 -5.65 -19.33
C LEU A 125 -13.02 -5.21 -18.91
N SER A 126 -12.84 -4.97 -17.61
CA SER A 126 -11.55 -4.67 -16.99
C SER A 126 -11.36 -5.50 -15.74
N GLY A 127 -10.15 -6.03 -15.55
CA GLY A 127 -9.80 -6.77 -14.32
C GLY A 127 -10.08 -5.97 -13.05
N THR A 128 -9.91 -4.64 -13.07
CA THR A 128 -10.23 -3.79 -11.91
C THR A 128 -11.72 -3.77 -11.58
N GLU A 129 -12.60 -3.69 -12.57
CA GLU A 129 -14.05 -3.74 -12.34
C GLU A 129 -14.48 -5.13 -11.91
N ILE A 130 -13.93 -6.19 -12.51
CA ILE A 130 -14.23 -7.58 -12.11
C ILE A 130 -13.84 -7.81 -10.64
N ARG A 131 -12.63 -7.42 -10.23
CA ARG A 131 -12.20 -7.50 -8.81
C ARG A 131 -13.11 -6.67 -7.89
N LYS A 132 -13.59 -5.51 -8.33
CA LYS A 132 -14.54 -4.68 -7.58
C LYS A 132 -15.88 -5.40 -7.39
N ARG A 133 -16.42 -6.02 -8.45
CA ARG A 133 -17.68 -6.77 -8.38
C ARG A 133 -17.59 -7.98 -7.46
N ILE A 134 -16.54 -8.78 -7.57
CA ILE A 134 -16.28 -9.92 -6.67
C ILE A 134 -16.27 -9.44 -5.20
N ARG A 135 -15.56 -8.32 -4.91
CA ARG A 135 -15.50 -7.73 -3.56
C ARG A 135 -16.87 -7.30 -3.03
N GLU A 136 -17.66 -6.67 -3.88
CA GLU A 136 -18.99 -6.13 -3.54
C GLU A 136 -20.09 -7.20 -3.59
N GLY A 137 -19.76 -8.45 -3.96
CA GLY A 137 -20.74 -9.53 -4.14
C GLY A 137 -21.70 -9.27 -5.31
N ARG A 138 -21.28 -8.50 -6.32
CA ARG A 138 -22.03 -8.26 -7.56
C ARG A 138 -21.68 -9.31 -8.61
N GLU A 139 -22.59 -9.59 -9.55
CA GLU A 139 -22.39 -10.55 -10.65
C GLU A 139 -21.19 -10.19 -11.54
N TRP A 140 -20.28 -11.15 -11.75
CA TRP A 140 -19.01 -10.95 -12.46
C TRP A 140 -18.64 -12.12 -13.38
N GLU A 141 -19.25 -13.29 -13.18
CA GLU A 141 -18.96 -14.56 -13.81
C GLU A 141 -19.10 -14.46 -15.34
N ASP A 142 -20.11 -13.72 -15.81
CA ASP A 142 -20.35 -13.47 -17.24
C ASP A 142 -19.29 -12.58 -17.91
N LEU A 143 -18.42 -11.92 -17.14
CA LEU A 143 -17.37 -11.05 -17.67
C LEU A 143 -16.07 -11.80 -18.00
N VAL A 144 -15.95 -13.05 -17.53
CA VAL A 144 -14.78 -13.91 -17.75
C VAL A 144 -15.17 -15.18 -18.52
N PRO A 145 -14.22 -15.88 -19.16
CA PRO A 145 -14.48 -17.24 -19.66
C PRO A 145 -14.93 -18.18 -18.54
N GLU A 146 -15.76 -19.18 -18.87
CA GLU A 146 -16.29 -20.16 -17.92
C GLU A 146 -15.17 -20.85 -17.12
N GLU A 147 -14.08 -21.19 -17.80
CA GLU A 147 -12.91 -21.85 -17.21
C GLU A 147 -12.23 -20.97 -16.15
N VAL A 148 -12.29 -19.64 -16.31
CA VAL A 148 -11.79 -18.66 -15.35
C VAL A 148 -12.80 -18.49 -14.21
N ALA A 149 -14.10 -18.46 -14.49
CA ALA A 149 -15.12 -18.37 -13.46
C ALA A 149 -15.05 -19.57 -12.50
N GLU A 150 -14.93 -20.79 -13.03
CA GLU A 150 -14.69 -22.01 -12.25
C GLU A 150 -13.45 -21.86 -11.37
N TYR A 151 -12.31 -21.49 -11.97
CA TYR A 151 -11.05 -21.37 -11.25
C TYR A 151 -11.13 -20.34 -10.11
N LEU A 152 -11.74 -19.18 -10.38
CA LEU A 152 -11.93 -18.13 -9.39
C LEU A 152 -12.97 -18.48 -8.32
N GLY A 153 -13.87 -19.43 -8.59
CA GLY A 153 -14.78 -20.00 -7.60
C GLY A 153 -14.10 -21.04 -6.70
N ASP A 154 -13.17 -21.82 -7.24
CA ASP A 154 -12.41 -22.83 -6.49
C ASP A 154 -11.39 -22.23 -5.53
N ILE A 155 -10.80 -21.09 -5.89
CA ILE A 155 -10.00 -20.29 -4.97
C ILE A 155 -10.93 -19.33 -4.23
N ASP A 156 -10.71 -19.08 -2.94
CA ASP A 156 -11.46 -18.06 -2.20
C ASP A 156 -11.12 -16.63 -2.70
N MET A 157 -11.53 -16.32 -3.92
CA MET A 157 -11.16 -15.11 -4.64
C MET A 157 -11.78 -13.90 -3.97
N LYS A 158 -12.98 -14.06 -3.40
CA LYS A 158 -13.64 -13.04 -2.59
C LYS A 158 -12.72 -12.57 -1.46
N HIS A 159 -12.18 -13.49 -0.66
CA HIS A 159 -11.24 -13.13 0.40
C HIS A 159 -9.92 -12.54 -0.13
N ARG A 160 -9.54 -12.87 -1.38
CA ARG A 160 -8.30 -12.34 -1.99
C ARG A 160 -8.43 -10.95 -2.59
N VAL A 161 -9.63 -10.56 -3.06
CA VAL A 161 -9.93 -9.22 -3.60
C VAL A 161 -10.62 -8.29 -2.60
N GLU A 162 -11.15 -8.88 -1.52
CA GLU A 162 -11.32 -8.16 -0.26
C GLU A 162 -10.04 -7.40 0.02
N PRO A 163 -10.12 -6.22 0.64
CA PRO A 163 -8.93 -5.56 1.12
C PRO A 163 -8.23 -6.55 2.05
N LYS A 164 -7.19 -7.23 1.54
CA LYS A 164 -6.18 -7.81 2.40
C LYS A 164 -5.61 -6.63 3.14
N ILE A 165 -6.05 -6.47 4.39
CA ILE A 165 -5.36 -5.63 5.35
C ILE A 165 -4.00 -6.29 5.44
N ASP A 166 -3.07 -5.78 4.66
CA ASP A 166 -1.71 -6.26 4.61
C ASP A 166 -1.20 -6.21 6.05
N ILE A 167 -0.94 -7.39 6.62
CA ILE A 167 -0.63 -7.52 8.06
C ILE A 167 0.78 -6.97 8.35
N ASP A 168 1.53 -6.58 7.32
CA ASP A 168 2.82 -5.88 7.40
C ASP A 168 2.88 -4.47 6.73
N SER A 169 1.80 -3.94 6.12
CA SER A 169 1.77 -2.54 5.63
C SER A 169 0.34 -1.95 5.73
N GLU A 170 -0.05 -1.22 6.76
CA GLU A 170 0.38 0.12 7.13
C GLU A 170 -0.38 0.38 8.44
N SER A 171 0.33 0.59 9.55
CA SER A 171 -0.27 0.81 10.87
C SER A 171 -1.32 1.95 10.87
N GLU A 172 -1.24 2.86 9.91
CA GLU A 172 -2.18 3.94 9.61
C GLU A 172 -3.57 3.44 9.26
N LYS A 173 -3.68 2.51 8.31
CA LYS A 173 -4.98 2.01 7.83
C LYS A 173 -5.69 1.25 8.94
N LYS A 174 -4.92 0.50 9.73
CA LYS A 174 -5.45 -0.25 10.87
C LYS A 174 -5.87 0.66 12.02
N ALA A 175 -5.05 1.66 12.36
CA ALA A 175 -5.43 2.69 13.33
C ALA A 175 -6.69 3.44 12.86
N SER A 176 -6.73 3.87 11.60
CA SER A 176 -7.86 4.53 10.95
C SER A 176 -9.15 3.71 11.03
N HIS A 177 -9.08 2.42 10.66
CA HIS A 177 -10.21 1.51 10.75
C HIS A 177 -10.72 1.36 12.17
N LEU A 178 -9.83 1.15 13.16
CA LEU A 178 -10.21 0.96 14.56
C LEU A 178 -10.80 2.23 15.17
N LEU A 179 -10.20 3.40 14.92
CA LEU A 179 -10.70 4.69 15.38
C LEU A 179 -12.10 4.96 14.82
N THR A 180 -12.29 4.74 13.51
CA THR A 180 -13.60 4.93 12.86
C THR A 180 -14.63 3.93 13.40
N LYS A 181 -14.27 2.64 13.49
CA LYS A 181 -15.18 1.58 13.96
C LYS A 181 -15.61 1.76 15.41
N LYS A 182 -14.74 2.27 16.27
CA LYS A 182 -15.04 2.55 17.69
C LYS A 182 -15.62 3.94 17.92
N ASP A 183 -15.82 4.73 16.86
CA ASP A 183 -16.24 6.14 16.92
C ASP A 183 -15.37 6.96 17.89
N LYS A 184 -14.05 6.80 17.76
CA LYS A 184 -13.05 7.45 18.61
C LYS A 184 -12.28 8.51 17.83
N THR A 185 -12.06 9.62 18.50
CA THR A 185 -11.31 10.76 17.99
C THR A 185 -9.91 10.83 18.60
N ILE A 186 -8.95 11.34 17.84
CA ILE A 186 -7.56 11.45 18.26
C ILE A 186 -6.97 12.81 17.87
N SER A 187 -6.14 13.36 18.78
CA SER A 187 -5.22 14.45 18.49
C SER A 187 -3.79 14.06 18.88
N VAL A 188 -2.80 14.65 18.20
CA VAL A 188 -1.39 14.30 18.41
C VAL A 188 -0.52 15.52 18.71
N ALA A 189 0.46 15.35 19.60
CA ALA A 189 1.49 16.34 19.95
C ALA A 189 2.89 15.78 19.64
N GLU A 190 3.54 16.31 18.62
CA GLU A 190 4.79 15.80 18.08
C GLU A 190 5.96 16.74 18.36
N SER A 191 7.10 16.16 18.75
CA SER A 191 8.38 16.89 18.82
C SER A 191 9.36 16.28 17.83
N CYS A 192 10.06 15.19 18.19
CA CYS A 192 11.11 14.62 17.35
C CYS A 192 10.63 14.11 15.98
N THR A 193 9.36 13.69 15.85
CA THR A 193 8.77 13.21 14.60
C THR A 193 8.39 14.34 13.63
N GLY A 194 8.28 15.59 14.09
CA GLY A 194 8.06 16.75 13.23
C GLY A 194 6.77 16.74 12.41
N GLY A 195 5.73 16.03 12.85
CA GLY A 195 4.45 15.92 12.13
C GLY A 195 4.28 14.59 11.37
N LEU A 196 5.24 13.67 11.44
CA LEU A 196 5.17 12.39 10.73
C LEU A 196 3.99 11.53 11.21
N ILE A 197 3.65 11.53 12.51
CA ILE A 197 2.50 10.75 13.01
C ILE A 197 1.19 11.32 12.46
N ALA A 198 1.02 12.65 12.50
CA ALA A 198 -0.12 13.32 11.92
C ALA A 198 -0.22 13.07 10.41
N ASN A 199 0.90 13.16 9.68
CA ASN A 199 0.96 12.88 8.24
C ASN A 199 0.48 11.45 7.94
N ARG A 200 1.00 10.46 8.68
CA ARG A 200 0.60 9.06 8.57
C ARG A 200 -0.90 8.87 8.86
N LEU A 201 -1.41 9.40 9.96
CA LEU A 201 -2.85 9.32 10.30
C LEU A 201 -3.77 9.99 9.27
N THR A 202 -3.30 11.06 8.62
CA THR A 202 -4.09 11.84 7.64
C THR A 202 -3.93 11.35 6.21
N ALA A 203 -2.92 10.52 5.91
CA ALA A 203 -2.71 9.89 4.61
C ALA A 203 -3.83 8.90 4.24
N VAL A 204 -4.62 8.43 5.21
CA VAL A 204 -5.76 7.55 4.98
C VAL A 204 -7.01 8.37 4.64
N PRO A 205 -7.70 8.11 3.50
CA PRO A 205 -8.96 8.77 3.16
C PRO A 205 -10.01 8.61 4.26
N GLY A 206 -10.75 9.69 4.55
CA GLY A 206 -11.74 9.72 5.64
C GLY A 206 -11.15 10.05 7.02
N SER A 207 -9.88 10.42 7.10
CA SER A 207 -9.21 10.78 8.35
C SER A 207 -9.88 11.91 9.14
N SER A 208 -10.63 12.80 8.48
CA SER A 208 -11.42 13.86 9.12
C SER A 208 -12.47 13.34 10.14
N ASN A 209 -12.89 12.09 10.01
CA ASN A 209 -13.83 11.48 10.95
C ASN A 209 -13.22 11.33 12.35
N TYR A 210 -11.97 10.90 12.45
CA TYR A 210 -11.31 10.61 13.74
C TYR A 210 -10.19 11.59 14.10
N PHE A 211 -9.41 12.10 13.15
CA PHE A 211 -8.26 12.96 13.43
C PHE A 211 -8.71 14.41 13.57
N LYS A 212 -8.55 15.01 14.76
CA LYS A 212 -9.04 16.37 15.03
C LYS A 212 -7.96 17.43 14.98
N ALA A 213 -6.76 17.12 15.47
CA ALA A 213 -5.65 18.07 15.42
C ALA A 213 -4.28 17.40 15.54
N GLY A 214 -3.28 18.02 14.92
CA GLY A 214 -1.87 17.74 15.16
C GLY A 214 -1.15 19.01 15.60
N PHE A 215 -0.32 18.90 16.64
CA PHE A 215 0.50 19.99 17.17
C PHE A 215 1.95 19.57 17.01
N VAL A 216 2.76 20.38 16.34
CA VAL A 216 4.21 20.20 16.35
C VAL A 216 4.80 21.14 17.39
N THR A 217 5.05 20.62 18.59
CA THR A 217 5.56 21.38 19.75
C THR A 217 7.05 21.13 19.94
N TYR A 218 7.85 21.60 18.99
CA TYR A 218 9.28 21.29 18.92
C TYR A 218 10.08 21.94 20.04
N SER A 219 9.78 23.19 20.41
CA SER A 219 10.47 23.91 21.49
C SER A 219 9.85 23.65 22.86
N ASN A 220 10.56 24.03 23.93
CA ASN A 220 10.04 23.93 25.30
C ASN A 220 8.88 24.91 25.51
N GLU A 221 8.99 26.12 24.96
CA GLU A 221 7.95 27.16 24.99
C GLU A 221 6.67 26.63 24.33
N ALA A 222 6.77 26.00 23.16
CA ALA A 222 5.61 25.42 22.49
C ALA A 222 4.94 24.29 23.30
N LYS A 223 5.71 23.50 24.05
CA LYS A 223 5.16 22.47 24.95
C LYS A 223 4.40 23.11 26.11
N ILE A 224 4.93 24.19 26.68
CA ILE A 224 4.28 24.92 27.79
C ILE A 224 3.03 25.63 27.27
N ASP A 225 3.17 26.48 26.25
CA ASP A 225 2.11 27.39 25.81
C ASP A 225 0.92 26.68 25.15
N LEU A 226 1.18 25.61 24.39
CA LEU A 226 0.14 24.94 23.60
C LEU A 226 -0.46 23.71 24.29
N LEU A 227 0.31 23.06 25.18
CA LEU A 227 -0.05 21.79 25.80
C LEU A 227 -0.07 21.84 27.33
N ASP A 228 0.16 23.01 27.93
CA ASP A 228 0.16 23.21 29.39
C ASP A 228 1.14 22.25 30.11
N VAL A 229 2.28 21.97 29.46
CA VAL A 229 3.36 21.22 30.11
C VAL A 229 3.99 22.10 31.18
N ASP A 230 4.09 21.58 32.41
CA ASP A 230 4.68 22.30 33.53
C ASP A 230 6.15 22.58 33.26
N LYS A 231 6.49 23.87 33.23
CA LYS A 231 7.86 24.36 33.06
C LYS A 231 8.83 23.69 34.06
N LYS A 232 8.41 23.46 35.30
CA LYS A 232 9.25 22.82 36.33
C LYS A 232 9.61 21.39 35.97
N VAL A 233 8.70 20.65 35.35
CA VAL A 233 8.97 19.28 34.91
C VAL A 233 10.00 19.26 33.77
N ILE A 234 9.93 20.23 32.86
CA ILE A 234 10.96 20.37 31.82
C ILE A 234 12.32 20.72 32.44
N GLU A 235 12.36 21.62 33.42
CA GLU A 235 13.60 22.01 34.12
C GLU A 235 14.23 20.84 34.89
N GLU A 236 13.41 20.04 35.59
CA GLU A 236 13.88 18.94 36.45
C GLU A 236 14.18 17.65 35.70
N LYS A 237 13.36 17.30 34.70
CA LYS A 237 13.41 16.01 34.00
C LYS A 237 13.97 16.11 32.59
N GLY A 238 14.02 17.31 32.02
CA GLY A 238 14.30 17.56 30.62
C GLY A 238 13.10 17.29 29.70
N ALA A 239 13.11 17.93 28.54
CA ALA A 239 12.05 17.82 27.53
C ALA A 239 11.87 16.39 26.96
N VAL A 240 12.91 15.57 27.03
CA VAL A 240 12.88 14.15 26.65
C VAL A 240 12.80 13.33 27.93
N SER A 241 11.57 13.11 28.39
CA SER A 241 11.25 12.33 29.59
C SER A 241 9.84 11.75 29.50
N PRO A 242 9.55 10.64 30.22
CA PRO A 242 8.20 10.10 30.32
C PRO A 242 7.20 11.13 30.87
N GLU A 243 7.60 11.96 31.84
CA GLU A 243 6.75 12.97 32.48
C GLU A 243 6.30 14.03 31.49
N VAL A 244 7.21 14.53 30.65
CA VAL A 244 6.87 15.48 29.58
C VAL A 244 6.00 14.81 28.52
N ALA A 245 6.30 13.57 28.12
CA ALA A 245 5.45 12.82 27.18
C ALA A 245 4.01 12.67 27.71
N ARG A 246 3.85 12.33 28.99
CA ARG A 246 2.54 12.24 29.66
C ARG A 246 1.77 13.56 29.58
N GLN A 247 2.41 14.66 30.00
CA GLN A 247 1.76 15.97 30.01
C GLN A 247 1.43 16.46 28.60
N MET A 248 2.28 16.21 27.61
CA MET A 248 1.98 16.53 26.20
C MET A 248 0.74 15.77 25.70
N ALA A 249 0.60 14.48 26.04
CA ALA A 249 -0.54 13.67 25.63
C ALA A 249 -1.83 14.13 26.32
N ASP A 250 -1.77 14.46 27.61
CA ASP A 250 -2.89 15.03 28.35
C ASP A 250 -3.31 16.40 27.81
N GLY A 251 -2.34 17.27 27.56
CA GLY A 251 -2.53 18.60 27.03
C GLY A 251 -3.25 18.58 25.69
N VAL A 252 -2.77 17.76 24.74
CA VAL A 252 -3.37 17.72 23.40
C VAL A 252 -4.79 17.13 23.43
N ARG A 253 -5.03 16.10 24.26
CA ARG A 253 -6.36 15.50 24.45
C ARG A 253 -7.35 16.54 24.96
N LYS A 254 -6.98 17.24 26.05
CA LYS A 254 -7.84 18.21 26.73
C LYS A 254 -8.08 19.46 25.88
N ASN A 255 -7.04 20.00 25.24
CA ASN A 255 -7.14 21.20 24.39
C ASN A 255 -8.13 20.99 23.22
N ARG A 256 -8.22 19.75 22.71
CA ARG A 256 -9.06 19.42 21.55
C ARG A 256 -10.31 18.62 21.85
N GLY A 257 -10.51 18.23 23.11
CA GLY A 257 -11.65 17.43 23.54
C GLY A 257 -11.74 16.08 22.80
N THR A 258 -10.61 15.47 22.44
CA THR A 258 -10.59 14.17 21.77
C THR A 258 -10.60 13.02 22.76
N ASP A 259 -11.06 11.84 22.31
CA ASP A 259 -11.04 10.63 23.14
C ASP A 259 -9.61 10.21 23.48
N ILE A 260 -8.70 10.38 22.52
CA ILE A 260 -7.30 9.98 22.61
C ILE A 260 -6.40 11.20 22.37
N GLY A 261 -5.39 11.38 23.22
CA GLY A 261 -4.24 12.24 22.97
C GLY A 261 -2.97 11.39 22.89
N LEU A 262 -2.19 11.57 21.84
CA LEU A 262 -0.90 10.89 21.66
C LEU A 262 0.22 11.92 21.64
N SER A 263 1.36 11.62 22.23
CA SER A 263 2.53 12.48 22.18
C SER A 263 3.81 11.75 21.79
N SER A 264 4.76 12.48 21.23
CA SER A 264 6.14 12.03 21.01
C SER A 264 7.16 13.09 21.43
N THR A 265 8.16 12.69 22.21
CA THR A 265 9.35 13.48 22.54
C THR A 265 10.58 12.61 22.54
N GLY A 266 11.70 13.07 21.98
CA GLY A 266 12.87 12.22 21.78
C GLY A 266 14.06 12.94 21.17
N ILE A 267 15.18 12.22 21.09
CA ILE A 267 16.45 12.69 20.56
C ILE A 267 16.72 11.94 19.25
N ALA A 268 16.30 12.51 18.11
CA ALA A 268 16.49 11.85 16.82
C ALA A 268 17.94 11.90 16.31
N GLY A 269 18.82 12.75 16.87
CA GLY A 269 20.21 12.84 16.45
C GLY A 269 20.46 13.80 15.29
N PRO A 270 21.69 13.88 14.76
CA PRO A 270 22.88 13.13 15.23
C PRO A 270 23.46 13.66 16.55
N GLY A 271 23.04 14.84 17.01
CA GLY A 271 23.45 15.42 18.30
C GLY A 271 22.33 15.46 19.35
N GLY A 272 22.60 16.08 20.49
CA GLY A 272 21.61 16.31 21.55
C GLY A 272 21.43 15.16 22.55
N GLY A 273 22.17 14.06 22.38
CA GLY A 273 22.24 12.96 23.35
C GLY A 273 23.23 13.22 24.49
N SER A 274 23.04 12.50 25.59
CA SER A 274 24.00 12.35 26.70
C SER A 274 24.27 10.87 26.97
N GLU A 275 25.21 10.55 27.86
CA GLU A 275 25.43 9.16 28.30
C GLU A 275 24.17 8.54 28.92
N GLU A 276 23.40 9.32 29.68
CA GLU A 276 22.16 8.88 30.31
C GLU A 276 20.98 8.81 29.34
N LYS A 277 20.96 9.68 28.32
CA LYS A 277 19.90 9.79 27.31
C LYS A 277 20.53 9.86 25.91
N PRO A 278 21.01 8.74 25.38
CA PRO A 278 21.67 8.72 24.09
C PRO A 278 20.72 9.10 22.95
N VAL A 279 21.29 9.44 21.80
CA VAL A 279 20.54 9.56 20.52
C VAL A 279 19.74 8.27 20.30
N GLY A 280 18.51 8.42 19.80
CA GLY A 280 17.55 7.31 19.68
C GLY A 280 16.61 7.16 20.87
N THR A 281 16.85 7.86 21.98
CA THR A 281 15.93 7.87 23.14
C THR A 281 14.64 8.60 22.81
N VAL A 282 13.51 7.90 22.95
CA VAL A 282 12.17 8.42 22.62
C VAL A 282 11.17 7.99 23.69
N HIS A 283 10.27 8.91 24.05
CA HIS A 283 9.13 8.65 24.91
C HIS A 283 7.84 8.98 24.17
N LEU A 284 6.90 8.05 24.23
CA LEU A 284 5.52 8.24 23.77
C LEU A 284 4.60 8.37 24.99
N GLY A 285 3.59 9.22 24.89
CA GLY A 285 2.48 9.29 25.85
C GLY A 285 1.17 8.98 25.14
N LEU A 286 0.29 8.20 25.79
CA LEU A 286 -1.06 7.92 25.31
C LEU A 286 -2.06 8.23 26.42
N SER A 287 -2.98 9.13 26.12
CA SER A 287 -3.88 9.77 27.07
C SER A 287 -5.33 9.50 26.67
N THR A 288 -6.13 9.05 27.63
CA THR A 288 -7.56 8.72 27.49
C THR A 288 -8.34 9.32 28.66
N GLU A 289 -9.66 9.33 28.61
CA GLU A 289 -10.49 9.85 29.71
C GLU A 289 -10.12 9.25 31.08
N GLY A 290 -9.88 7.93 31.15
CA GLY A 290 -9.61 7.22 32.40
C GLY A 290 -8.15 7.18 32.84
N LYS A 291 -7.19 7.20 31.91
CA LYS A 291 -5.76 7.07 32.24
C LYS A 291 -4.84 7.66 31.18
N THR A 292 -3.61 7.94 31.62
CA THR A 292 -2.51 8.36 30.75
C THR A 292 -1.28 7.53 31.05
N GLU A 293 -0.76 6.88 30.02
CA GLU A 293 0.35 5.95 30.08
C GLU A 293 1.50 6.47 29.24
N THR A 294 2.72 6.02 29.55
CA THR A 294 3.94 6.35 28.82
C THR A 294 4.69 5.09 28.43
N ARG A 295 5.35 5.12 27.28
CA ARG A 295 6.27 4.06 26.83
C ARG A 295 7.58 4.69 26.38
N SER A 296 8.69 4.09 26.81
CA SER A 296 10.04 4.54 26.50
C SER A 296 10.69 3.57 25.52
N PHE A 297 11.45 4.12 24.58
CA PHE A 297 12.12 3.37 23.53
C PHE A 297 13.54 3.90 23.35
N HIS A 298 14.40 3.03 22.84
CA HIS A 298 15.71 3.37 22.35
C HIS A 298 15.85 2.76 20.95
N PHE A 299 15.93 3.62 19.93
CA PHE A 299 15.99 3.23 18.53
C PHE A 299 17.40 3.39 17.97
N SER A 300 17.78 2.47 17.09
CA SER A 300 19.03 2.53 16.33
C SER A 300 18.78 3.18 14.96
N GLY A 301 19.85 3.70 14.36
CA GLY A 301 19.81 4.30 13.02
C GLY A 301 20.06 5.80 13.05
N ASP A 302 19.86 6.43 11.90
CA ASP A 302 19.99 7.87 11.74
C ASP A 302 18.70 8.61 12.17
N ARG A 303 18.68 9.93 11.93
CA ARG A 303 17.56 10.78 12.32
C ARG A 303 16.24 10.34 11.69
N ASP A 304 16.24 9.94 10.42
CA ASP A 304 15.02 9.59 9.73
C ASP A 304 14.57 8.19 10.16
N ASP A 305 15.50 7.25 10.38
CA ASP A 305 15.21 5.94 10.98
C ASP A 305 14.51 6.07 12.34
N VAL A 306 15.01 6.96 13.22
CA VAL A 306 14.42 7.17 14.56
C VAL A 306 13.02 7.76 14.45
N LYS A 307 12.78 8.69 13.52
CA LYS A 307 11.46 9.29 13.29
C LYS A 307 10.47 8.25 12.78
N GLU A 308 10.87 7.44 11.81
CA GLU A 308 10.03 6.39 11.23
C GLU A 308 9.65 5.35 12.28
N GLN A 309 10.63 4.81 13.01
CA GLN A 309 10.41 3.86 14.10
C GLN A 309 9.52 4.44 15.20
N THR A 310 9.70 5.71 15.57
CA THR A 310 8.84 6.41 16.55
C THR A 310 7.40 6.44 16.07
N SER A 311 7.18 6.85 14.82
CA SER A 311 5.84 6.94 14.25
C SER A 311 5.15 5.57 14.18
N GLU A 312 5.91 4.52 13.87
CA GLU A 312 5.40 3.16 13.79
C GLU A 312 5.00 2.62 15.16
N LYS A 313 5.84 2.83 16.19
CA LYS A 313 5.48 2.43 17.56
C LYS A 313 4.27 3.19 18.08
N ALA A 314 4.10 4.46 17.70
CA ALA A 314 2.95 5.25 18.07
C ALA A 314 1.65 4.71 17.49
N LEU A 315 1.62 4.39 16.19
CA LEU A 315 0.44 3.80 15.54
C LEU A 315 0.13 2.41 16.07
N ARG A 316 1.15 1.57 16.28
CA ARG A 316 0.95 0.25 16.90
C ARG A 316 0.36 0.35 18.29
N TRP A 317 0.78 1.33 19.09
CA TRP A 317 0.20 1.52 20.41
C TRP A 317 -1.26 1.98 20.36
N ILE A 318 -1.62 2.85 19.42
CA ILE A 318 -3.05 3.20 19.17
C ILE A 318 -3.85 1.93 18.84
N ILE A 319 -3.33 1.07 17.95
CA ILE A 319 -3.98 -0.18 17.55
C ILE A 319 -4.16 -1.13 18.74
N GLU A 320 -3.12 -1.30 19.55
CA GLU A 320 -3.18 -2.13 20.77
C GLU A 320 -4.26 -1.61 21.72
N HIS A 321 -4.23 -0.31 22.03
CA HIS A 321 -5.19 0.31 22.94
C HIS A 321 -6.64 0.18 22.47
N LEU A 322 -6.88 0.28 21.16
CA LEU A 322 -8.21 0.15 20.59
C LEU A 322 -8.68 -1.29 20.42
N LYS A 323 -7.85 -2.30 20.66
CA LYS A 323 -8.28 -3.70 20.66
C LYS A 323 -8.80 -4.16 22.00
N ASP A 324 -8.27 -3.59 23.07
CA ASP A 324 -8.79 -3.75 24.43
C ASP A 324 -10.19 -3.11 24.55
#